data_AF-A0AAV5WMV9-F1
#
_entry.id   AF-A0AAV5WMV9-F1
#
_cell.length_a   1.000
_cell.length_b   1.000
_cell.length_c   1.000
_cell.angle_alpha   90.00
_cell.angle_beta   90.00
_cell.angle_gamma   90.00
#
_symmetry.space_group_name_H-M   'P 1'
#
loop_
_entity.id
_entity.type
_entity.pdbx_description
1 polymer ?
#
loop_
_entity_poly.entity_id
_entity_poly.type
_entity_poly.pdbx_seq_one_letter_code
_entity_poly.pdbx_strand_id
1 'polypeptide(L)'
;MYMMAFERKAASLNFRTYEASGGHWRLFWIHVLITVIGSLIGVVPFEWSRIYPVSTMAPAGGEIYYQAIAAILAIMEFHTIFIFMRLLRINKIQQTEDNFTLTERYQVNENVRMVELMLPVVW
;
A
#
# COMPACT_ATOMS: atom_id res chain seq x y z
N MET A 1 -0.43 2.86 -2.13
CA MET A 1 -1.09 1.58 -1.74
C MET A 1 -0.27 0.76 -0.72
N TYR A 2 1.07 0.78 -0.78
CA TYR A 2 1.94 0.02 0.13
C TYR A 2 1.55 0.08 1.62
N MET A 3 1.41 1.26 2.22
CA MET A 3 1.06 1.40 3.65
C MET A 3 -0.35 0.89 3.98
N MET A 4 -1.29 1.05 3.06
CA MET A 4 -2.64 0.50 3.20
C MET A 4 -2.60 -1.03 3.23
N ALA A 5 -1.68 -1.67 2.50
CA ALA A 5 -1.49 -3.11 2.59
C ALA A 5 -1.01 -3.58 3.98
N PHE A 6 -0.18 -2.79 4.66
CA PHE A 6 0.21 -3.08 6.05
C PHE A 6 -0.93 -2.87 7.03
N GLU A 7 -1.70 -1.80 6.85
CA GLU A 7 -2.90 -1.53 7.65
C GLU A 7 -3.90 -2.68 7.52
N ARG A 8 -4.22 -3.09 6.28
CA ARG A 8 -5.08 -4.25 6.02
C ARG A 8 -4.49 -5.56 6.53
N LYS A 9 -3.17 -5.73 6.46
CA LYS A 9 -2.50 -6.90 7.06
C LYS A 9 -2.70 -6.94 8.57
N ALA A 10 -2.55 -5.81 9.25
CA ALA A 10 -2.79 -5.71 10.68
C ALA A 10 -4.26 -5.96 11.03
N ALA A 11 -5.19 -5.42 10.24
CA ALA A 11 -6.63 -5.64 10.38
C ALA A 11 -7.01 -7.12 10.21
N SER A 12 -6.49 -7.79 9.18
CA SER A 12 -6.77 -9.22 8.94
C SER A 12 -6.15 -10.15 9.99
N LEU A 13 -4.95 -9.83 10.49
CA LEU A 13 -4.28 -10.67 11.49
C LEU A 13 -4.83 -10.48 12.90
N ASN A 14 -5.28 -9.26 13.24
CA ASN A 14 -5.76 -8.90 14.57
C ASN A 14 -7.24 -8.51 14.56
N PHE A 15 -8.06 -9.07 13.66
CA PHE A 15 -9.45 -8.63 13.43
C PHE A 15 -10.25 -8.47 14.73
N ARG A 16 -10.07 -9.40 15.68
CA ARG A 16 -10.70 -9.39 17.01
C ARG A 16 -10.44 -8.15 17.86
N THR A 17 -9.24 -7.59 17.77
CA THR A 17 -8.78 -6.50 18.65
C THR A 17 -8.44 -5.23 17.87
N TYR A 18 -8.56 -5.27 16.55
CA TYR A 18 -8.08 -4.23 15.66
C TYR A 18 -8.73 -2.88 15.95
N GLU A 19 -10.06 -2.82 16.04
CA GLU A 19 -10.81 -1.59 16.31
C GLU A 19 -10.49 -1.00 17.69
N ALA A 20 -10.33 -1.86 18.71
CA ALA A 20 -10.01 -1.45 20.06
C ALA A 20 -8.56 -0.92 20.21
N SER A 21 -7.65 -1.34 19.32
CA SER A 21 -6.23 -1.03 19.44
C SER A 21 -5.86 0.43 19.13
N GLY A 22 -6.73 1.19 18.46
CA GLY A 22 -6.54 2.64 18.22
C GLY A 22 -5.29 3.02 17.42
N GLY A 23 -4.48 2.08 16.93
CA GLY A 23 -3.14 2.35 16.38
C GLY A 23 -3.09 2.80 14.91
N HIS A 24 -4.24 2.80 14.23
CA HIS A 24 -4.38 2.99 12.79
C HIS A 24 -3.99 4.40 12.31
N TRP A 25 -4.21 5.44 13.14
CA TRP A 25 -3.79 6.82 12.81
C TRP A 25 -2.27 6.98 12.72
N ARG A 26 -1.48 6.16 13.43
CA ARG A 26 -0.01 6.21 13.35
C ARG A 26 0.48 5.79 11.97
N LEU A 27 -0.09 4.71 11.42
CA LEU A 27 0.23 4.24 10.06
C LEU A 27 -0.17 5.27 9.00
N PHE A 28 -1.28 5.99 9.21
CA PHE A 28 -1.68 7.10 8.35
C PHE A 28 -0.62 8.21 8.31
N TRP A 29 -0.16 8.70 9.47
CA TRP A 29 0.86 9.76 9.50
C TRP A 29 2.21 9.31 8.96
N ILE A 30 2.61 8.06 9.21
CA ILE A 30 3.80 7.47 8.59
C ILE A 30 3.65 7.47 7.06
N HIS A 31 2.48 7.13 6.54
CA HIS A 31 2.23 7.18 5.10
C HIS A 31 2.32 8.60 4.55
N VAL A 32 1.70 9.58 5.21
CA VAL A 32 1.78 10.99 4.83
C VAL A 32 3.23 11.46 4.79
N LEU A 33 4.01 11.14 5.84
CA LEU A 33 5.42 11.52 5.93
C LEU A 33 6.25 10.91 4.79
N ILE A 34 6.11 9.61 4.52
CA ILE A 34 6.82 8.93 3.42
C ILE A 34 6.43 9.55 2.07
N THR A 35 5.16 9.87 1.85
CA THR A 35 4.69 10.50 0.61
C THR A 35 5.30 11.89 0.44
N VAL A 36 5.35 12.71 1.50
CA VAL A 36 5.98 14.03 1.46
C VAL A 36 7.47 13.90 1.15
N ILE A 37 8.20 13.04 1.88
CA ILE A 37 9.64 12.84 1.66
C ILE A 37 9.90 12.34 0.23
N GLY A 38 9.15 11.34 -0.23
CA GLY A 38 9.28 10.80 -1.59
C GLY A 38 9.01 11.85 -2.67
N SER A 39 8.01 12.71 -2.46
CA SER A 39 7.71 13.80 -3.39
C SER A 39 8.84 14.83 -3.45
N LEU A 40 9.45 15.18 -2.32
CA LEU A 40 10.59 16.09 -2.26
C LEU A 40 11.81 15.49 -2.94
N ILE A 41 12.11 14.21 -2.69
CA ILE A 41 13.22 13.50 -3.36
C ILE A 41 13.03 13.51 -4.88
N GLY A 42 11.81 13.35 -5.39
CA GLY A 42 11.51 13.39 -6.82
C GLY A 42 11.70 14.78 -7.45
N VAL A 43 11.58 15.85 -6.65
CA VAL A 43 11.68 17.25 -7.10
C VAL A 43 13.10 17.80 -7.00
N VAL A 44 13.89 17.38 -6.01
CA VAL A 44 15.27 17.85 -5.80
C VAL A 44 16.17 17.74 -7.05
N PRO A 45 16.18 16.64 -7.82
CA PRO A 45 17.03 16.53 -9.01
C PRO A 45 16.51 17.32 -10.21
N PHE A 46 15.36 18.00 -10.09
CA PHE A 46 14.77 18.75 -11.18
C PHE A 46 15.52 20.07 -11.44
N GLU A 47 16.07 20.23 -12.64
CA GLU A 47 16.76 21.44 -13.06
C GLU A 47 15.77 22.54 -13.48
N TRP A 48 15.21 23.27 -12.50
CA TRP A 48 14.21 24.33 -12.72
C TRP A 48 14.66 25.47 -13.64
N SER A 49 15.97 25.66 -13.80
CA SER A 49 16.55 26.70 -14.65
C SER A 49 16.58 26.35 -16.14
N ARG A 50 16.27 25.10 -16.53
CA ARG A 50 16.30 24.66 -17.93
C ARG A 50 14.89 24.43 -18.46
N ILE A 51 14.67 24.87 -19.69
CA ILE A 51 13.43 24.60 -20.43
C ILE A 51 13.57 23.23 -21.06
N TYR A 52 12.90 22.25 -20.47
CA TYR A 52 12.79 20.91 -21.03
C TYR A 52 11.58 20.84 -21.97
N PRO A 53 11.68 20.16 -23.13
CA PRO A 53 10.48 19.78 -23.86
C PRO A 53 9.58 18.94 -22.95
N VAL A 54 8.27 19.14 -23.04
CA VAL A 54 7.25 18.50 -22.18
C VAL A 54 7.38 16.96 -22.14
N SER A 55 8.05 16.36 -23.12
CA SER A 55 8.29 14.93 -23.25
C SER A 55 9.53 14.36 -22.53
N THR A 56 10.43 15.17 -21.95
CA THR A 56 11.57 14.65 -21.19
C THR A 56 11.24 14.52 -19.71
N MET A 57 11.06 13.27 -19.24
CA MET A 57 10.76 12.95 -17.83
C MET A 57 11.95 13.10 -16.88
N ALA A 58 13.19 13.20 -17.37
CA ALA A 58 14.40 13.27 -16.55
C ALA A 58 15.42 14.28 -17.10
N PRO A 59 15.99 15.15 -16.24
CA PRO A 59 17.20 15.94 -16.55
C PRO A 59 18.38 15.02 -16.88
N ALA A 60 19.35 15.51 -17.66
CA ALA A 60 20.52 14.74 -18.10
C ALA A 60 21.38 14.17 -16.94
N GLY A 61 21.29 14.74 -15.73
CA GLY A 61 21.92 14.20 -14.51
C GLY A 61 20.98 13.44 -13.56
N GLY A 62 19.67 13.48 -13.81
CA GLY A 62 18.65 12.90 -12.93
C GLY A 62 18.30 11.45 -13.24
N GLU A 63 18.72 10.93 -14.39
CA GLU A 63 18.30 9.62 -14.90
C GLU A 63 18.57 8.48 -13.90
N ILE A 64 19.79 8.39 -13.35
CA ILE A 64 20.15 7.35 -12.37
C ILE A 64 19.26 7.43 -11.12
N TYR A 65 18.93 8.63 -10.66
CA TYR A 65 18.05 8.82 -9.50
C TYR A 65 16.62 8.35 -9.80
N TYR A 66 16.06 8.74 -10.94
CA TYR A 66 14.72 8.32 -11.33
C TYR A 66 14.64 6.81 -11.59
N GLN A 67 15.68 6.20 -12.19
CA GLN A 67 15.75 4.75 -12.36
C GLN A 67 15.80 4.02 -11.00
N ALA A 68 16.59 4.50 -10.05
CA ALA A 68 16.66 3.91 -8.70
C ALA A 68 15.32 4.04 -7.96
N ILE A 69 14.68 5.21 -8.01
CA ILE A 69 13.35 5.44 -7.42
C ILE A 69 12.31 4.51 -8.08
N ALA A 70 12.31 4.42 -9.41
CA ALA A 70 11.40 3.54 -10.14
C ALA A 70 11.59 2.07 -9.76
N ALA A 71 12.83 1.60 -9.61
CA ALA A 71 13.13 0.25 -9.17
C ALA A 71 12.58 -0.03 -7.75
N ILE A 72 12.77 0.90 -6.81
CA ILE A 72 12.24 0.79 -5.45
C ILE A 72 10.71 0.75 -5.47
N LEU A 73 10.07 1.64 -6.22
CA LEU A 73 8.61 1.69 -6.35
C LEU A 73 8.06 0.40 -6.97
N ALA A 74 8.73 -0.16 -7.99
CA ALA A 74 8.35 -1.44 -8.58
C ALA A 74 8.42 -2.58 -7.56
N ILE A 75 9.51 -2.68 -6.78
CA ILE A 75 9.65 -3.67 -5.70
C ILE A 75 8.53 -3.53 -4.67
N MET A 76 8.22 -2.29 -4.26
CA MET A 76 7.13 -2.01 -3.33
C MET A 76 5.77 -2.43 -3.90
N GLU A 77 5.52 -2.22 -5.18
CA GLU A 77 4.28 -2.61 -5.84
C GLU A 77 4.13 -4.14 -5.90
N PHE A 78 5.17 -4.87 -6.34
CA PHE A 78 5.15 -6.34 -6.33
C PHE A 78 4.94 -6.91 -4.93
N HIS A 79 5.58 -6.31 -3.93
CA HIS A 79 5.39 -6.70 -2.54
C HIS A 79 3.97 -6.40 -2.03
N THR A 80 3.36 -5.29 -2.45
CA THR A 80 1.96 -4.94 -2.16
C THR A 80 1.01 -6.00 -2.70
N ILE A 81 1.17 -6.36 -3.97
CA ILE A 81 0.37 -7.39 -4.63
C ILE A 81 0.52 -8.72 -3.90
N PHE A 82 1.76 -9.11 -3.54
CA PHE A 82 2.02 -10.32 -2.78
C PHE A 82 1.31 -10.33 -1.41
N ILE A 83 1.34 -9.21 -0.67
CA ILE A 83 0.62 -9.07 0.60
C ILE A 83 -0.89 -9.26 0.36
N PHE A 84 -1.49 -8.55 -0.59
CA PHE A 84 -2.92 -8.64 -0.85
C PHE A 84 -3.36 -10.04 -1.27
N MET A 85 -2.61 -10.71 -2.15
CA MET A 85 -2.89 -12.11 -2.51
C MET A 85 -2.85 -13.04 -1.29
N ARG A 86 -1.85 -12.87 -0.41
CA ARG A 86 -1.74 -13.68 0.81
C ARG A 86 -2.88 -13.39 1.79
N LEU A 87 -3.24 -12.13 1.97
CA LEU A 87 -4.35 -11.72 2.84
C LEU A 87 -5.69 -12.24 2.33
N LEU A 88 -5.93 -12.20 1.02
CA LEU A 88 -7.15 -12.74 0.44
C LEU A 88 -7.31 -14.23 0.74
N ARG A 89 -6.22 -15.00 0.61
CA ARG A 89 -6.23 -16.44 0.96
C ARG A 89 -6.54 -16.66 2.44
N ILE A 90 -5.88 -15.93 3.33
CA ILE A 90 -6.09 -16.05 4.79
C ILE A 90 -7.53 -15.71 5.14
N ASN A 91 -8.05 -14.59 4.65
CA ASN A 91 -9.39 -14.13 4.97
C ASN A 91 -10.47 -15.06 4.38
N LYS A 92 -10.26 -15.65 3.20
CA LYS A 92 -11.18 -16.67 2.64
C LYS A 92 -11.20 -17.95 3.47
N ILE A 93 -10.05 -18.37 3.99
CA ILE A 93 -9.99 -19.52 4.92
C ILE A 93 -10.75 -19.19 6.21
N GLN A 94 -10.48 -18.02 6.80
CA GLN A 94 -11.18 -17.55 7.99
C GLN A 94 -12.70 -17.45 7.77
N GLN A 95 -13.15 -17.05 6.58
CA GLN A 95 -14.59 -16.97 6.26
C GLN A 95 -15.31 -18.32 6.34
N THR A 96 -14.58 -19.44 6.17
CA THR A 96 -15.14 -20.80 6.29
C THR A 96 -15.17 -21.32 7.73
N GLU A 97 -14.59 -20.60 8.70
CA GLU A 97 -14.61 -21.01 10.09
C GLU A 97 -15.95 -20.64 10.76
N ASP A 98 -16.55 -21.61 11.46
CA ASP A 98 -17.84 -21.41 12.10
C ASP A 98 -17.77 -20.83 13.52
N ASN A 99 -16.57 -20.76 14.11
CA ASN A 99 -16.36 -20.37 15.51
C ASN A 99 -16.30 -18.85 15.75
N PHE A 100 -16.78 -18.04 14.81
CA PHE A 100 -16.74 -16.59 14.90
C PHE A 100 -18.09 -15.98 15.29
N THR A 101 -18.02 -14.96 16.14
CA THR A 101 -19.13 -14.07 16.46
C THR A 101 -19.59 -13.31 15.22
N LEU A 102 -20.82 -12.76 15.26
CA LEU A 102 -21.37 -11.98 14.14
C LEU A 102 -20.48 -10.81 13.74
N THR A 103 -19.90 -10.11 14.73
CA THR A 103 -18.98 -8.98 14.50
C THR A 103 -17.70 -9.42 13.82
N GLU A 104 -17.09 -10.52 14.26
CA GLU A 104 -15.89 -11.07 13.64
C GLU A 104 -16.14 -11.53 12.21
N ARG A 105 -17.27 -12.22 11.95
CA ARG A 105 -17.66 -12.61 10.59
C ARG A 105 -17.87 -11.39 9.69
N TYR A 106 -18.47 -10.33 10.21
CA TYR A 106 -18.63 -9.07 9.49
C TYR A 106 -17.27 -8.46 9.12
N GLN A 107 -16.34 -8.36 10.08
CA GLN A 107 -15.00 -7.81 9.86
C GLN A 107 -14.19 -8.61 8.84
N VAL A 108 -14.25 -9.95 8.90
CA VAL A 108 -13.58 -10.81 7.91
C VAL A 108 -14.18 -10.59 6.52
N ASN A 109 -15.51 -10.52 6.40
CA ASN A 109 -16.18 -10.30 5.13
C ASN A 109 -15.88 -8.91 4.52
N GLU A 110 -15.84 -7.87 5.36
CA GLU A 110 -15.42 -6.54 4.95
C GLU A 110 -13.97 -6.54 4.47
N ASN A 111 -13.06 -7.21 5.20
CA ASN A 111 -11.66 -7.32 4.81
C ASN A 111 -11.49 -8.07 3.48
N VAL A 112 -12.27 -9.12 3.20
CA VAL A 112 -12.28 -9.79 1.88
C VAL A 112 -12.70 -8.81 0.79
N ARG A 113 -13.84 -8.13 0.96
CA ARG A 113 -14.37 -7.18 -0.02
C ARG A 113 -13.39 -6.04 -0.31
N MET A 114 -12.74 -5.52 0.72
CA MET A 114 -11.74 -4.45 0.58
C MET A 114 -10.50 -4.93 -0.16
N VAL A 115 -9.98 -6.13 0.15
CA VAL A 115 -8.82 -6.69 -0.54
C VAL A 115 -9.14 -7.01 -2.01
N GLU A 116 -10.34 -7.48 -2.31
CA GLU A 116 -10.80 -7.71 -3.69
C GLU A 116 -10.92 -6.40 -4.48
N LEU A 117 -11.37 -5.30 -3.86
CA LEU A 117 -11.40 -3.97 -4.49
C LEU A 117 -9.98 -3.43 -4.77
N MET A 118 -9.01 -3.73 -3.90
CA MET A 118 -7.64 -3.23 -4.00
C MET A 118 -6.73 -4.05 -4.92
N LEU A 119 -7.12 -5.29 -5.24
CA LEU A 119 -6.40 -6.11 -6.20
C LEU A 119 -6.69 -5.59 -7.62
N PRO A 120 -5.69 -5.10 -8.36
CA PRO A 120 -5.89 -4.67 -9.75
C PRO A 120 -6.15 -5.84 -10.70
N VAL A 121 -6.14 -7.08 -10.20
CA VAL A 121 -6.39 -8.30 -10.97
C VAL A 121 -7.87 -8.63 -10.84
N VAL A 122 -8.67 -8.05 -11.74
CA VAL A 122 -10.04 -8.48 -12.00
C VAL A 122 -9.97 -9.89 -12.59
N TRP A 123 -10.55 -10.87 -11.90
CA TRP A 123 -10.89 -12.17 -12.47
C TRP A 123 -12.35 -12.16 -12.88
#